data_AF-A0A7Y3DE42-F1
#
_entry.id   AF-A0A7Y3DE42-F1
#
_cell.length_a   1.000
_cell.length_b   1.000
_cell.length_c   1.000
_cell.angle_alpha   90.00
_cell.angle_beta   90.00
_cell.angle_gamma   90.00
#
_symmetry.space_group_name_H-M   'P 1'
#
loop_
_entity.id
_entity.type
_entity.pdbx_description
1 polymer ?
#
loop_
_entity_poly.entity_id
_entity_poly.type
_entity_poly.pdbx_seq_one_letter_code
_entity_poly.pdbx_strand_id
1 'polypeptide(L)'
;MSDRVLSPDRTLASAAFRALRPHQWVKNALVLAPVFLAHRAFEEPARLAAAAVAALCFSLVASATYLLNDWLDRDADREHPSKRLRPLASGALSPGHAAVLGALLLGAGFAIAFGSLPGGATALL
;
A
#
# COMPACT_ATOMS: atom_id res chain seq x y z
N MET A 1 2.19 -31.51 -12.73
CA MET A 1 0.78 -31.51 -12.28
C MET A 1 0.72 -30.49 -11.15
N SER A 2 0.20 -29.30 -11.44
CA SER A 2 0.37 -28.12 -10.58
C SER A 2 -0.58 -28.20 -9.38
N ASP A 3 -0.04 -28.47 -8.20
CA ASP A 3 -0.72 -28.36 -6.92
C ASP A 3 -1.12 -26.89 -6.71
N ARG A 4 -2.30 -26.54 -7.22
CA ARG A 4 -2.97 -25.29 -6.87
C ARG A 4 -3.36 -25.39 -5.39
N VAL A 5 -2.44 -24.98 -4.52
CA VAL A 5 -2.74 -24.62 -3.14
C VAL A 5 -4.03 -23.81 -3.17
N LEU A 6 -5.11 -24.33 -2.57
CA LEU A 6 -6.44 -23.71 -2.57
C LEU A 6 -6.33 -22.32 -1.96
N SER A 7 -6.13 -21.30 -2.79
CA SER A 7 -6.09 -19.91 -2.34
C SER A 7 -7.52 -19.48 -2.00
N PRO A 8 -7.73 -18.74 -0.89
CA PRO A 8 -9.04 -18.17 -0.57
C PRO A 8 -9.56 -17.23 -1.68
N ASP A 9 -8.65 -16.67 -2.45
CA ASP A 9 -8.92 -15.69 -3.50
C ASP A 9 -9.50 -16.38 -4.75
N ARG A 10 -10.75 -16.02 -5.08
CA ARG A 10 -11.48 -16.57 -6.24
C ARG A 10 -11.11 -15.88 -7.56
N THR A 11 -10.54 -14.68 -7.49
CA THR A 11 -10.21 -13.84 -8.66
C THR A 11 -8.87 -13.11 -8.47
N LEU A 12 -8.25 -12.71 -9.59
CA LEU A 12 -7.03 -11.88 -9.57
C LEU A 12 -7.25 -10.57 -8.80
N ALA A 13 -8.41 -9.94 -8.97
CA ALA A 13 -8.74 -8.70 -8.28
C ALA A 13 -8.82 -8.87 -6.76
N SER A 14 -9.42 -9.98 -6.28
CA SER A 14 -9.43 -10.32 -4.85
C SER A 14 -8.00 -10.52 -4.32
N ALA A 15 -7.18 -11.28 -5.04
CA ALA A 15 -5.80 -11.55 -4.67
C ALA A 15 -4.97 -10.26 -4.61
N ALA A 16 -5.13 -9.37 -5.59
CA ALA A 16 -4.49 -8.06 -5.62
C ALA A 16 -4.92 -7.21 -4.42
N PHE A 17 -6.23 -7.05 -4.18
CA PHE A 17 -6.75 -6.25 -3.07
C PHE A 17 -6.26 -6.75 -1.71
N ARG A 18 -6.24 -8.08 -1.52
CA ARG A 18 -5.71 -8.70 -0.30
C ARG A 18 -4.21 -8.47 -0.14
N ALA A 19 -3.45 -8.50 -1.24
CA ALA A 19 -2.00 -8.24 -1.23
C ALA A 19 -1.67 -6.77 -0.88
N LEU A 20 -2.56 -5.81 -1.17
CA LEU A 20 -2.40 -4.41 -0.73
C LEU A 20 -2.53 -4.22 0.78
N ARG A 21 -3.15 -5.18 1.48
CA ARG A 21 -3.39 -5.15 2.93
C ARG A 21 -4.04 -3.86 3.43
N PRO A 22 -5.20 -3.45 2.89
CA PRO A 22 -5.86 -2.19 3.26
C PRO A 22 -6.19 -2.09 4.76
N HIS A 23 -6.41 -3.22 5.44
CA HIS A 23 -6.57 -3.26 6.90
C HIS A 23 -5.33 -2.74 7.67
N GLN A 24 -4.13 -2.79 7.08
CA GLN A 24 -2.91 -2.23 7.67
C GLN A 24 -2.83 -0.71 7.52
N TRP A 25 -3.64 -0.09 6.65
CA TRP A 25 -3.63 1.37 6.45
C TRP A 25 -4.10 2.12 7.70
N VAL A 26 -4.82 1.46 8.60
CA VAL A 26 -5.18 2.05 9.90
C VAL A 26 -3.95 2.49 10.70
N LYS A 27 -2.79 1.82 10.54
CA LYS A 27 -1.53 2.23 11.17
C LYS A 27 -1.02 3.55 10.61
N ASN A 28 -1.35 3.84 9.35
CA ASN A 28 -0.96 5.07 8.66
C ASN A 28 -1.88 6.24 9.03
N ALA A 29 -3.01 6.00 9.70
CA ALA A 29 -3.85 7.07 10.24
C ALA A 29 -3.10 7.96 11.25
N LEU A 30 -2.00 7.48 11.83
CA LEU A 30 -1.11 8.28 12.67
C LEU A 30 -0.51 9.49 11.95
N VAL A 31 -0.45 9.48 10.61
CA VAL A 31 -0.07 10.65 9.80
C VAL A 31 -1.02 11.85 10.02
N LEU A 32 -2.27 11.59 10.42
CA LEU A 32 -3.25 12.63 10.73
C LEU A 32 -3.08 13.22 12.14
N ALA A 33 -2.35 12.54 13.04
CA ALA A 33 -2.26 12.93 14.44
C ALA A 33 -1.81 14.39 14.66
N PRO A 34 -0.80 14.92 13.94
CA PRO A 34 -0.37 16.32 14.14
C PRO A 34 -1.47 17.34 13.89
N VAL A 35 -2.35 17.12 12.91
CA VAL A 35 -3.45 18.05 12.58
C VAL A 35 -4.47 18.10 13.70
N PHE A 36 -4.80 16.96 14.31
CA PHE A 36 -5.72 16.91 15.45
C PHE A 36 -5.08 17.47 16.73
N LEU A 37 -3.81 17.15 16.99
CA LEU A 37 -3.08 17.65 18.15
C LEU A 37 -2.80 19.16 18.10
N ALA A 38 -2.80 19.76 16.91
CA ALA A 38 -2.72 21.21 16.76
C ALA A 38 -4.02 21.94 17.18
N HIS A 39 -5.10 21.21 17.50
CA HIS A 39 -6.41 21.75 17.87
C HIS A 39 -7.05 22.69 16.82
N ARG A 40 -6.50 22.74 15.59
CA ARG A 40 -6.98 23.57 14.47
C ARG A 40 -7.51 22.74 13.30
N ALA A 41 -7.70 21.44 13.49
CA ALA A 41 -8.15 20.52 12.44
C ALA A 41 -9.45 21.00 11.74
N PHE A 42 -10.35 21.62 12.50
CA PHE A 42 -11.65 22.11 12.00
C PHE A 42 -11.63 23.59 11.56
N GLU A 43 -10.57 24.32 11.89
CA GLU A 43 -10.39 25.73 11.50
C GLU A 43 -9.71 25.87 10.13
N GLU A 44 -8.89 24.88 9.77
CA GLU A 44 -8.11 24.91 8.52
C GLU A 44 -8.38 23.65 7.67
N PRO A 45 -9.51 23.58 6.94
CA PRO A 45 -9.87 22.44 6.09
C PRO A 45 -8.78 22.03 5.10
N ALA A 46 -8.00 23.01 4.60
CA ALA A 46 -6.88 22.75 3.70
C ALA A 46 -5.77 21.90 4.35
N ARG A 47 -5.47 22.09 5.63
CA ARG A 47 -4.47 21.27 6.35
C ARG A 47 -4.96 19.85 6.57
N LEU A 48 -6.24 19.69 6.91
CA LEU A 48 -6.85 18.37 7.05
C LEU A 48 -6.83 17.61 5.73
N ALA A 49 -7.17 18.28 4.62
CA ALA A 49 -7.07 17.70 3.28
C ALA A 49 -5.63 17.31 2.93
N ALA A 50 -4.64 18.16 3.20
CA ALA A 50 -3.23 17.85 2.97
C ALA A 50 -2.76 16.64 3.78
N ALA A 51 -3.15 16.53 5.05
CA ALA A 51 -2.82 15.39 5.89
C ALA A 51 -3.52 14.10 5.43
N ALA A 52 -4.76 14.18 4.95
CA ALA A 52 -5.47 13.04 4.35
C ALA A 52 -4.77 12.55 3.07
N VAL A 53 -4.33 13.47 2.22
CA VAL A 53 -3.52 13.15 1.03
C VAL A 53 -2.19 12.51 1.43
N ALA A 54 -1.51 13.04 2.45
CA ALA A 54 -0.27 12.45 2.97
C ALA A 54 -0.50 11.02 3.49
N ALA A 55 -1.57 10.78 4.26
CA ALA A 55 -1.93 9.45 4.76
C ALA A 55 -2.24 8.47 3.62
N LEU A 56 -2.90 8.94 2.55
CA LEU A 56 -3.14 8.15 1.34
C LEU A 56 -1.82 7.81 0.64
N CYS A 57 -0.95 8.78 0.39
CA CYS A 57 0.35 8.56 -0.25
C CYS A 57 1.19 7.55 0.54
N PHE A 58 1.25 7.70 1.87
CA PHE A 58 1.96 6.78 2.74
C PHE A 58 1.36 5.36 2.68
N SER A 59 0.03 5.25 2.53
CA SER A 59 -0.64 3.95 2.38
C SER A 59 -0.36 3.27 1.04
N LEU A 60 -0.26 4.04 -0.05
CA LEU A 60 0.11 3.52 -1.35
C LEU A 60 1.56 3.01 -1.34
N VAL A 61 2.50 3.80 -0.81
CA VAL A 61 3.91 3.41 -0.67
C VAL A 61 4.05 2.19 0.24
N ALA A 62 3.37 2.16 1.39
CA ALA A 62 3.38 1.01 2.28
C ALA A 62 2.86 -0.27 1.59
N SER A 63 1.81 -0.16 0.77
CA SER A 63 1.28 -1.28 -0.01
C SER A 63 2.30 -1.80 -1.02
N ALA A 64 3.05 -0.91 -1.69
CA ALA A 64 4.16 -1.31 -2.56
C ALA A 64 5.27 -2.04 -1.79
N THR A 65 5.62 -1.57 -0.58
CA THR A 65 6.58 -2.26 0.29
C THR A 65 6.07 -3.64 0.74
N TYR A 66 4.78 -3.78 1.06
CA TYR A 66 4.21 -5.10 1.39
C TYR A 66 4.27 -6.06 0.22
N LEU A 67 4.01 -5.59 -1.01
CA LEU A 67 4.14 -6.41 -2.22
C LEU A 67 5.59 -6.85 -2.45
N LEU A 68 6.56 -5.95 -2.23
CA LEU A 68 7.98 -6.28 -2.34
C LEU A 68 8.39 -7.31 -1.28
N ASN A 69 7.96 -7.13 -0.03
CA ASN A 69 8.25 -8.08 1.04
C ASN A 69 7.63 -9.45 0.75
N ASP A 70 6.37 -9.50 0.34
CA ASP A 70 5.69 -10.75 0.00
C ASP A 70 6.33 -11.45 -1.23
N TRP A 71 7.02 -10.70 -2.09
CA TRP A 71 7.78 -11.27 -3.19
C TRP A 71 9.08 -11.89 -2.68
N LEU A 72 9.87 -11.14 -1.92
CA LEU A 72 11.14 -11.62 -1.37
C LEU A 72 10.93 -12.83 -0.44
N ASP A 73 9.85 -12.81 0.36
CA ASP A 73 9.53 -13.87 1.32
C ASP A 73 8.73 -15.03 0.70
N ARG A 74 8.42 -15.00 -0.60
CA ARG A 74 7.46 -15.93 -1.24
C ARG A 74 7.74 -17.39 -0.96
N ASP A 75 9.00 -17.82 -1.08
CA ASP A 75 9.37 -19.23 -0.93
C ASP A 75 9.36 -19.66 0.53
N ALA A 76 9.84 -18.81 1.45
CA ALA A 76 9.74 -19.06 2.89
C ALA A 76 8.26 -19.08 3.35
N ASP A 77 7.42 -18.20 2.81
CA ASP A 77 6.01 -18.11 3.15
C ASP A 77 5.23 -19.35 2.73
N ARG A 78 5.64 -20.06 1.67
CA ARG A 78 5.00 -21.31 1.21
C ARG A 78 5.08 -22.44 2.22
N GLU A 79 6.19 -22.50 2.95
CA GLU A 79 6.44 -23.54 3.96
C GLU A 79 5.77 -23.19 5.30
N HIS A 80 5.40 -21.92 5.50
CA HIS A 80 4.84 -21.45 6.76
C HIS A 80 3.35 -21.82 6.93
N PRO A 81 2.91 -22.33 8.11
CA PRO A 81 1.54 -22.81 8.32
C PRO A 81 0.42 -21.82 7.97
N SER A 82 0.56 -20.55 8.40
CA SER A 82 -0.42 -19.48 8.11
C SER A 82 -0.08 -18.60 6.91
N LYS A 83 1.20 -18.30 6.64
CA LYS A 83 1.62 -17.37 5.57
C LYS A 83 1.56 -18.00 4.16
N ARG A 84 1.48 -19.32 4.03
CA ARG A 84 1.32 -20.03 2.74
C ARG A 84 0.10 -19.60 1.95
N LEU A 85 -0.91 -19.04 2.63
CA LEU A 85 -2.13 -18.53 2.01
C LEU A 85 -2.00 -17.10 1.48
N ARG A 86 -0.85 -16.44 1.64
CA ARG A 86 -0.60 -15.11 1.05
C ARG A 86 -0.68 -15.22 -0.48
N PRO A 87 -1.15 -14.18 -1.19
CA PRO A 87 -1.39 -14.25 -2.63
C PRO A 87 -0.16 -14.68 -3.45
N LEU A 88 1.05 -14.18 -3.13
CA LEU A 88 2.28 -14.57 -3.84
C LEU A 88 2.75 -15.99 -3.49
N ALA A 89 2.68 -16.37 -2.20
CA ALA A 89 3.08 -17.69 -1.73
C ALA A 89 2.20 -18.80 -2.32
N SER A 90 0.88 -18.63 -2.24
CA SER A 90 -0.13 -19.57 -2.79
C SER A 90 -0.18 -19.58 -4.32
N GLY A 91 0.37 -18.56 -4.98
CA GLY A 91 0.31 -18.40 -6.44
C GLY A 91 -0.97 -17.76 -6.96
N ALA A 92 -1.87 -17.28 -6.08
CA ALA A 92 -3.05 -16.52 -6.47
C ALA A 92 -2.73 -15.19 -7.17
N LEU A 93 -1.55 -14.61 -6.86
CA LEU A 93 -0.99 -13.45 -7.54
C LEU A 93 0.39 -13.81 -8.09
N SER A 94 0.60 -13.64 -9.40
CA SER A 94 1.91 -13.90 -10.00
C SER A 94 2.92 -12.80 -9.61
N PRO A 95 4.23 -13.12 -9.54
CA PRO A 95 5.26 -12.12 -9.26
C PRO A 95 5.25 -10.94 -10.24
N GLY A 96 4.98 -11.18 -11.52
CA GLY A 96 4.87 -10.13 -12.53
C GLY A 96 3.72 -9.15 -12.24
N HIS A 97 2.54 -9.66 -11.88
CA HIS A 97 1.42 -8.80 -11.47
C HIS A 97 1.74 -8.02 -10.20
N ALA A 98 2.39 -8.64 -9.22
CA ALA A 98 2.81 -7.97 -7.99
C ALA A 98 3.84 -6.86 -8.26
N ALA A 99 4.79 -7.09 -9.17
CA ALA A 99 5.79 -6.12 -9.59
C ALA A 99 5.15 -4.87 -10.23
N VAL A 100 4.28 -5.08 -11.21
CA VAL A 100 3.56 -4.00 -11.90
C VAL A 100 2.70 -3.23 -10.91
N LEU A 101 1.93 -3.92 -10.07
CA LEU A 101 1.09 -3.29 -9.06
C LEU A 101 1.92 -2.48 -8.06
N GLY A 102 3.04 -3.02 -7.57
CA GLY A 102 3.97 -2.33 -6.69
C GLY A 102 4.53 -1.05 -7.32
N ALA A 103 5.00 -1.13 -8.58
CA ALA A 103 5.50 0.03 -9.32
C ALA A 103 4.43 1.10 -9.53
N LEU A 104 3.20 0.70 -9.88
CA LEU A 104 2.06 1.62 -10.05
C LEU A 104 1.70 2.33 -8.74
N LEU A 105 1.66 1.62 -7.62
CA LEU A 105 1.36 2.22 -6.31
C LEU A 105 2.46 3.17 -5.85
N LEU A 106 3.73 2.79 -6.06
CA LEU A 106 4.87 3.63 -5.72
C LEU A 106 4.85 4.91 -6.56
N GLY A 107 4.68 4.76 -7.89
CA GLY A 107 4.56 5.88 -8.81
C GLY A 107 3.36 6.79 -8.50
N ALA A 108 2.19 6.21 -8.21
CA ALA A 108 1.00 6.98 -7.82
C ALA A 108 1.21 7.74 -6.50
N GLY A 109 1.80 7.10 -5.49
CA GLY A 109 2.12 7.73 -4.21
C GLY A 109 3.03 8.94 -4.38
N PHE A 110 4.11 8.81 -5.15
CA PHE A 110 5.02 9.92 -5.44
C PHE A 110 4.41 10.99 -6.34
N ALA A 111 3.65 10.61 -7.37
CA ALA A 111 3.01 11.56 -8.27
C ALA A 111 1.97 12.43 -7.54
N ILE A 112 1.15 11.82 -6.68
CA ILE A 112 0.17 12.56 -5.86
C ILE A 112 0.91 13.46 -4.86
N ALA A 113 1.94 12.95 -4.19
CA ALA A 113 2.72 13.75 -3.23
C ALA A 113 3.35 14.97 -3.91
N PHE A 114 3.99 14.78 -5.07
CA PHE A 114 4.63 15.86 -5.82
C PHE A 114 3.61 16.89 -6.33
N GLY A 115 2.49 16.44 -6.88
CA GLY A 115 1.41 17.32 -7.33
C GLY A 115 0.70 18.08 -6.20
N SER A 116 0.89 17.65 -4.94
CA SER A 116 0.31 18.29 -3.75
C SER A 116 1.26 19.29 -3.08
N LEU A 117 2.50 19.44 -3.58
CA LEU A 117 3.45 20.40 -3.05
C LEU A 117 3.00 21.84 -3.35
N PRO A 118 3.22 22.80 -2.43
CA PRO A 118 3.06 24.21 -2.73
C PRO A 118 3.97 24.60 -3.91
N GLY A 119 3.51 25.46 -4.82
CA GLY A 119 4.26 25.80 -6.04
C GLY A 119 5.68 26.37 -5.82
N GLY A 120 6.00 26.88 -4.63
CA GLY A 120 7.37 27.28 -4.26
C GLY A 120 8.29 26.11 -3.88
N ALA A 121 7.74 24.99 -3.43
CA ALA A 121 8.50 23.80 -3.05
C ALA A 121 8.91 22.95 -4.27
N THR A 122 8.11 22.97 -5.34
CA THR A 122 8.46 22.30 -6.61
C THR A 122 9.60 23.00 -7.36
N ALA A 123 9.89 24.27 -7.06
CA ALA A 123 10.97 25.04 -7.68
C ALA A 123 12.37 24.72 -7.12
N LEU A 124 12.46 23.94 -6.03
CA LEU A 124 13.70 23.56 -5.35
C LEU A 124 14.15 22.11 -5.66
N LEU A 125 13.40 21.39 -6.49
CA LEU A 125 13.65 20.01 -6.94
C LEU A 125 13.99 20.00 -8.42
#